data_AF-A0A9P6BQX5-F1
#
_entry.id   AF-A0A9P6BQX5-F1
#
_cell.length_a   1.000
_cell.length_b   1.000
_cell.length_c   1.000
_cell.angle_alpha   90.00
_cell.angle_beta   90.00
_cell.angle_gamma   90.00
#
_symmetry.space_group_name_H-M   'P 1'
#
loop_
_entity.id
_entity.type
_entity.pdbx_description
1 polymer ?
#
loop_
_entity_poly.entity_id
_entity_poly.type
_entity_poly.pdbx_seq_one_letter_code
_entity_poly.pdbx_strand_id
1 'polypeptide(L)'
;MKEKDLLSTFLVGNELHDVVTFNQFTQFFPHTYRSHPEVKDLYRVYQNARHQARTKVKRNIDIEVRRNPFHLEQGSRHIAEDETSADDDQIESRRDDALEIDIEDVDKHLTLDQAIQELLQAENIYKKEIDKLEKECQEFAQEFQSLDRNMDSVQVTEGSENLVDAESLITELQDLIKLCSSIMDPASMESHLD
;
A
#
# COMPACT_ATOMS: atom_id res chain seq x y z
N MET A 1 -10.86 9.01 11.53
CA MET A 1 -11.91 9.50 10.60
C MET A 1 -11.59 8.91 9.24
N LYS A 2 -12.52 8.21 8.58
CA LYS A 2 -12.24 7.54 7.30
C LYS A 2 -12.16 8.58 6.19
N GLU A 3 -11.27 8.40 5.24
CA GLU A 3 -11.05 9.33 4.11
C GLU A 3 -12.34 9.65 3.34
N LYS A 4 -13.15 8.62 3.08
CA LYS A 4 -14.48 8.77 2.48
C LYS A 4 -15.38 9.74 3.24
N ASP A 5 -15.40 9.67 4.56
CA ASP A 5 -16.24 10.52 5.40
C ASP A 5 -15.72 11.96 5.39
N LEU A 6 -14.40 12.14 5.34
CA LEU A 6 -13.75 13.44 5.20
C LEU A 6 -14.12 14.07 3.84
N LEU A 7 -13.81 13.38 2.74
CA LEU A 7 -14.09 13.86 1.40
C LEU A 7 -15.59 14.13 1.19
N SER A 8 -16.48 13.28 1.71
CA SER A 8 -17.93 13.51 1.64
C SER A 8 -18.37 14.74 2.44
N THR A 9 -17.80 14.95 3.62
CA THR A 9 -18.16 16.10 4.47
C THR A 9 -17.74 17.42 3.84
N PHE A 10 -16.53 17.47 3.28
CA PHE A 10 -15.99 18.68 2.65
C PHE A 10 -16.59 18.92 1.26
N LEU A 11 -16.60 17.90 0.39
CA LEU A 11 -16.96 18.07 -1.01
C LEU A 11 -18.44 17.83 -1.32
N VAL A 12 -19.24 17.25 -0.43
CA VAL A 12 -20.70 17.06 -0.63
C VAL A 12 -21.53 17.79 0.42
N GLY A 13 -20.90 18.09 1.56
CA GLY A 13 -21.40 19.02 2.57
C GLY A 13 -21.17 20.49 2.20
N ASN A 14 -21.16 21.33 3.24
CA ASN A 14 -21.36 22.78 3.17
C ASN A 14 -20.45 23.57 2.20
N GLU A 15 -19.34 23.00 1.71
CA GLU A 15 -18.36 23.76 0.92
C GLU A 15 -18.56 23.63 -0.60
N LEU A 16 -19.36 22.67 -1.11
CA LEU A 16 -19.51 22.54 -2.56
C LEU A 16 -20.38 23.63 -3.19
N HIS A 17 -21.33 24.27 -2.47
CA HIS A 17 -22.04 25.47 -2.95
C HIS A 17 -22.93 26.08 -1.87
N ASP A 18 -22.95 27.41 -1.80
CA ASP A 18 -23.95 28.22 -1.09
C ASP A 18 -25.35 27.68 -1.38
N VAL A 19 -26.02 27.13 -0.37
CA VAL A 19 -27.38 26.61 -0.52
C VAL A 19 -28.33 27.80 -0.62
N VAL A 20 -28.48 28.31 -1.84
CA VAL A 20 -29.43 29.37 -2.15
C VAL A 20 -30.85 28.84 -1.96
N THR A 21 -31.51 29.35 -0.92
CA THR A 21 -32.94 29.10 -0.68
C THR A 21 -33.79 29.72 -1.80
N PHE A 22 -35.03 29.27 -1.97
CA PHE A 22 -35.91 29.86 -2.99
C PHE A 22 -36.07 31.38 -2.82
N ASN A 23 -36.13 31.87 -1.59
CA ASN A 23 -36.21 33.31 -1.33
C ASN A 23 -34.96 34.06 -1.83
N GLN A 24 -33.76 33.58 -1.50
CA GLN A 24 -32.51 34.17 -2.01
C GLN A 24 -32.43 34.05 -3.53
N PHE A 25 -32.89 32.94 -4.11
CA PHE A 25 -32.92 32.73 -5.55
C PHE A 25 -33.82 33.77 -6.24
N THR A 26 -35.01 34.03 -5.69
CA THR A 26 -35.93 35.04 -6.22
C THR A 26 -35.36 36.46 -6.14
N GLN A 27 -34.39 36.72 -5.24
CA GLN A 27 -33.78 38.05 -5.14
C GLN A 27 -32.87 38.38 -6.33
N PHE A 28 -32.40 37.38 -7.08
CA PHE A 28 -31.64 37.58 -8.32
C PHE A 28 -32.49 38.15 -9.46
N PHE A 29 -33.82 38.13 -9.32
CA PHE A 29 -34.74 38.68 -10.32
C PHE A 29 -35.20 40.09 -9.91
N PRO A 30 -35.44 40.98 -10.89
CA PRO A 30 -36.09 42.27 -10.64
C PRO A 30 -37.45 42.07 -9.95
N HIS A 31 -37.84 43.02 -9.09
CA HIS A 31 -39.04 42.91 -8.23
C HIS A 31 -40.31 42.49 -8.99
N THR A 32 -40.47 43.01 -10.21
CA THR A 32 -41.63 42.77 -11.09
C THR A 32 -41.77 41.32 -11.53
N TYR A 33 -40.68 40.54 -11.57
CA TYR A 33 -40.64 39.17 -12.09
C TYR A 33 -40.51 38.10 -11.00
N ARG A 34 -40.33 38.48 -9.72
CA ARG A 34 -40.10 37.52 -8.63
C ARG A 34 -41.25 36.56 -8.39
N SER A 35 -42.47 36.99 -8.66
CA SER A 35 -43.69 36.18 -8.53
C SER A 35 -44.06 35.43 -9.81
N HIS A 36 -43.25 35.53 -10.88
CA HIS A 36 -43.54 34.86 -12.14
C HIS A 36 -43.42 33.33 -11.97
N PRO A 37 -44.36 32.52 -12.49
CA PRO A 37 -44.35 31.06 -12.33
C PRO A 37 -43.06 30.41 -12.85
N GLU A 38 -42.47 30.96 -13.92
CA GLU A 38 -41.22 30.46 -14.50
C GLU A 38 -40.02 30.55 -13.54
N VAL A 39 -40.02 31.48 -12.58
CA VAL A 39 -38.93 31.58 -11.59
C VAL A 39 -38.92 30.33 -10.69
N LYS A 40 -40.09 29.75 -10.43
CA LYS A 40 -40.22 28.49 -9.68
C LYS A 40 -39.72 27.30 -10.50
N ASP A 41 -40.00 27.29 -11.80
CA ASP A 41 -39.51 26.23 -12.70
C ASP A 41 -38.00 26.31 -12.87
N LEU A 42 -37.45 27.52 -13.00
CA LEU A 42 -36.01 27.76 -13.07
C LEU A 42 -35.32 27.36 -11.75
N TYR A 43 -35.96 27.60 -10.60
CA TYR A 43 -35.46 27.09 -9.32
C TYR A 43 -35.47 25.57 -9.23
N ARG A 44 -36.49 24.89 -9.80
CA ARG A 44 -36.49 23.42 -9.91
C ARG A 44 -35.34 22.91 -10.78
N VAL A 45 -35.10 23.55 -11.92
CA VAL A 45 -33.98 23.20 -12.82
C VAL A 45 -32.65 23.40 -12.09
N TYR A 46 -32.48 24.53 -11.39
CA TYR A 46 -31.31 24.79 -10.56
C TYR A 46 -31.08 23.71 -9.49
N GLN A 47 -32.12 23.34 -8.74
CA GLN A 47 -32.01 22.29 -7.72
C GLN A 47 -31.69 20.92 -8.33
N ASN A 48 -32.24 20.60 -9.50
CA ASN A 48 -31.95 19.36 -10.22
C ASN A 48 -30.49 19.32 -10.69
N ALA A 49 -30.00 20.38 -11.32
CA ALA A 49 -28.60 20.49 -11.75
C ALA A 49 -27.65 20.35 -10.54
N ARG A 50 -28.01 20.96 -9.41
CA ARG A 50 -27.25 20.84 -8.15
C ARG A 50 -27.25 19.41 -7.62
N HIS A 51 -28.39 18.71 -7.67
CA HIS A 51 -28.47 17.32 -7.25
C HIS A 51 -27.62 16.40 -8.13
N GLN A 52 -27.62 16.63 -9.45
CA GLN A 52 -26.78 15.88 -10.39
C GLN A 52 -25.29 16.10 -10.10
N ALA A 53 -24.87 17.35 -9.91
CA ALA A 53 -23.47 17.68 -9.57
C ALA A 53 -23.03 17.01 -8.26
N ARG A 54 -23.84 17.08 -7.20
CA ARG A 54 -23.56 16.39 -5.93
C ARG A 54 -23.47 14.87 -6.10
N THR A 55 -24.31 14.30 -6.95
CA THR A 55 -24.29 12.86 -7.23
C THR A 55 -23.04 12.46 -7.99
N LYS A 56 -22.58 13.27 -8.96
CA LYS A 56 -21.31 13.08 -9.67
C LYS A 56 -20.13 13.15 -8.70
N VAL A 57 -20.07 14.17 -7.84
CA VAL A 57 -19.01 14.28 -6.82
C VAL A 57 -19.02 13.10 -5.86
N LYS A 58 -20.18 12.66 -5.38
CA LYS A 58 -20.28 11.47 -4.52
C LYS A 58 -19.72 10.21 -5.19
N ARG A 59 -20.05 9.97 -6.47
CA ARG A 59 -19.46 8.85 -7.24
C ARG A 59 -17.95 8.98 -7.37
N ASN A 60 -17.45 10.18 -7.65
CA ASN A 60 -16.00 10.41 -7.77
C ASN A 60 -15.27 10.14 -6.46
N ILE A 61 -15.85 10.50 -5.31
CA ILE A 61 -15.29 10.18 -3.99
C ILE A 61 -15.23 8.66 -3.79
N ASP A 62 -16.28 7.93 -4.16
CA ASP A 62 -16.30 6.47 -4.05
C ASP A 62 -15.23 5.81 -4.94
N ILE A 63 -14.97 6.37 -6.13
CA ILE A 63 -13.91 5.92 -7.04
C ILE A 63 -12.52 6.21 -6.45
N GLU A 64 -12.31 7.43 -5.95
CA GLU A 64 -11.00 7.86 -5.45
C GLU A 64 -10.56 7.09 -4.20
N VAL A 65 -11.50 6.83 -3.28
CA VAL A 65 -11.24 6.02 -2.08
C VAL A 65 -10.82 4.59 -2.44
N ARG A 66 -11.34 4.04 -3.55
CA ARG A 66 -10.94 2.71 -4.06
C ARG A 66 -9.59 2.74 -4.78
N ARG A 67 -9.24 3.87 -5.39
CA ARG A 67 -7.98 4.07 -6.12
C ARG A 67 -6.80 4.32 -5.18
N ASN A 68 -7.03 4.78 -3.95
CA ASN A 68 -5.97 5.07 -3.00
C ASN A 68 -5.15 3.78 -2.69
N PRO A 69 -3.84 3.74 -3.00
CA PRO A 69 -2.98 2.56 -2.80
C PRO A 69 -2.92 2.07 -1.36
N PHE A 70 -3.13 2.95 -0.38
CA PHE A 70 -3.21 2.57 1.04
C PHE A 70 -4.41 1.65 1.37
N HIS A 71 -5.48 1.67 0.55
CA HIS A 71 -6.62 0.76 0.69
C HIS A 71 -6.46 -0.54 -0.10
N LEU A 72 -5.64 -0.54 -1.16
CA LEU A 72 -5.33 -1.72 -1.97
C LEU A 72 -4.42 -2.71 -1.21
N GLU A 73 -3.46 -2.24 -0.42
CA GLU A 73 -2.61 -3.12 0.41
C GLU A 73 -3.36 -3.78 1.58
N GLN A 74 -4.40 -3.14 2.12
CA GLN A 74 -5.20 -3.71 3.22
C GLN A 74 -6.25 -4.72 2.74
N GLY A 75 -6.80 -4.54 1.52
CA GLY A 75 -7.72 -5.52 0.92
C GLY A 75 -7.03 -6.85 0.59
N SER A 76 -5.78 -6.82 0.11
CA SER A 76 -5.02 -8.03 -0.21
C SER A 76 -4.59 -8.83 1.03
N ARG A 77 -4.44 -8.19 2.20
CA ARG A 77 -4.16 -8.92 3.46
C ARG A 77 -5.40 -9.58 4.05
N HIS A 78 -6.59 -8.98 3.90
CA HIS A 78 -7.82 -9.57 4.40
C HIS A 78 -8.37 -10.71 3.54
N ILE A 79 -8.09 -10.73 2.23
CA ILE A 79 -8.50 -11.84 1.35
C ILE A 79 -7.63 -13.09 1.57
N ALA A 80 -6.33 -12.92 1.89
CA ALA A 80 -5.43 -14.05 2.12
C ALA A 80 -5.68 -14.79 3.46
N GLU A 81 -6.38 -14.19 4.41
CA GLU A 81 -6.67 -14.78 5.72
C GLU A 81 -8.07 -15.44 5.81
N ASP A 82 -8.98 -15.18 4.85
CA ASP A 82 -10.38 -15.65 4.87
C ASP A 82 -10.62 -16.92 4.00
N GLU A 83 -9.63 -17.39 3.23
CA GLU A 83 -9.77 -18.58 2.37
C GLU A 83 -9.51 -19.93 3.07
N THR A 84 -9.28 -19.96 4.39
CA THR A 84 -9.07 -21.22 5.14
C THR A 84 -10.27 -21.75 5.92
N SER A 85 -11.46 -21.14 5.83
CA SER A 85 -12.64 -21.74 6.47
C SER A 85 -13.97 -21.35 5.84
N ALA A 86 -14.76 -22.38 5.56
CA ALA A 86 -16.22 -22.40 5.44
C ALA A 86 -16.85 -22.22 4.04
N ASP A 87 -17.13 -23.39 3.47
CA ASP A 87 -18.50 -23.86 3.17
C ASP A 87 -19.17 -23.46 1.85
N ASP A 88 -19.79 -24.48 1.27
CA ASP A 88 -20.07 -24.76 -0.14
C ASP A 88 -21.49 -24.36 -0.54
N ASP A 89 -21.88 -23.07 -0.49
CA ASP A 89 -23.25 -22.71 -0.90
C ASP A 89 -23.51 -21.26 -1.42
N GLN A 90 -22.49 -20.48 -1.81
CA GLN A 90 -22.71 -19.16 -2.43
C GLN A 90 -21.83 -18.89 -3.67
N ILE A 91 -21.90 -19.77 -4.67
CA ILE A 91 -21.30 -19.55 -5.99
C ILE A 91 -22.39 -19.24 -7.03
N GLU A 92 -23.27 -18.27 -6.76
CA GLU A 92 -24.12 -17.69 -7.81
C GLU A 92 -24.09 -16.15 -7.87
N SER A 93 -23.38 -15.46 -6.98
CA SER A 93 -23.34 -13.99 -6.97
C SER A 93 -21.97 -13.37 -7.30
N ARG A 94 -20.94 -14.16 -7.65
CA ARG A 94 -19.54 -13.69 -7.82
C ARG A 94 -19.02 -13.65 -9.26
N ARG A 95 -19.89 -13.73 -10.27
CA ARG A 95 -19.48 -13.74 -11.70
C ARG A 95 -19.75 -12.45 -12.48
N ASP A 96 -20.28 -11.41 -11.85
CA ASP A 96 -20.53 -10.12 -12.52
C ASP A 96 -19.43 -9.06 -12.24
N ASP A 97 -18.38 -9.39 -11.47
CA ASP A 97 -17.33 -8.43 -11.07
C ASP A 97 -16.10 -8.42 -11.99
N ALA A 98 -16.18 -9.06 -13.15
CA ALA A 98 -15.15 -8.99 -14.17
C ALA A 98 -15.78 -8.56 -15.51
N LEU A 99 -15.46 -7.32 -15.93
CA LEU A 99 -15.74 -6.67 -17.23
C LEU A 99 -16.92 -5.68 -17.24
N GLU A 100 -16.63 -4.42 -16.94
CA GLU A 100 -16.79 -3.26 -17.85
C GLU A 100 -16.55 -1.97 -17.06
N ILE A 101 -15.28 -1.58 -16.98
CA ILE A 101 -14.90 -0.23 -16.58
C ILE A 101 -14.84 0.58 -17.88
N ASP A 102 -16.01 1.05 -18.33
CA ASP A 102 -16.11 2.01 -19.44
C ASP A 102 -15.94 3.43 -18.85
N ILE A 103 -14.69 3.86 -18.76
CA ILE A 103 -14.23 5.15 -18.23
C ILE A 103 -14.33 6.18 -19.35
N GLU A 104 -15.53 6.61 -19.68
CA GLU A 104 -15.73 7.68 -20.66
C GLU A 104 -16.59 8.82 -20.12
N ASP A 105 -16.31 9.36 -18.91
CA ASP A 105 -16.79 10.72 -18.57
C ASP A 105 -16.17 11.39 -17.31
N VAL A 106 -14.86 11.20 -17.06
CA VAL A 106 -14.10 12.05 -16.13
C VAL A 106 -13.40 13.17 -16.91
N ASP A 107 -14.16 13.78 -17.83
CA ASP A 107 -13.67 14.74 -18.81
C ASP A 107 -13.26 16.05 -18.15
N LYS A 108 -12.01 16.08 -17.66
CA LYS A 108 -11.23 17.31 -17.52
C LYS A 108 -10.66 17.59 -18.90
N HIS A 109 -11.32 18.43 -19.67
CA HIS A 109 -10.67 19.13 -20.77
C HIS A 109 -9.60 20.07 -20.18
N LEU A 110 -8.41 19.53 -19.94
CA LEU A 110 -7.20 20.33 -19.74
C LEU A 110 -6.97 21.10 -21.04
N THR A 111 -6.66 22.40 -20.93
CA THR A 111 -6.11 23.11 -22.08
C THR A 111 -4.80 22.43 -22.49
N LEU A 112 -4.44 22.47 -23.77
CA LEU A 112 -3.23 21.80 -24.28
C LEU A 112 -1.99 22.16 -23.47
N ASP A 113 -1.85 23.42 -23.08
CA ASP A 113 -0.74 23.90 -22.25
C ASP A 113 -0.76 23.28 -20.85
N GLN A 114 -1.93 23.15 -20.22
CA GLN A 114 -2.06 22.50 -18.90
C GLN A 114 -1.76 21.00 -18.98
N ALA A 115 -2.23 20.32 -20.02
CA ALA A 115 -1.93 18.91 -20.24
C ALA A 115 -0.43 18.69 -20.45
N ILE A 116 0.23 19.56 -21.22
CA ILE A 116 1.68 19.51 -21.43
C ILE A 116 2.43 19.73 -20.11
N GLN A 117 2.02 20.70 -19.29
CA GLN A 117 2.66 20.95 -17.99
C GLN A 117 2.51 19.76 -17.02
N GLU A 118 1.33 19.16 -16.95
CA GLU A 118 1.11 17.97 -16.13
C GLU A 118 1.95 16.78 -16.61
N LEU A 119 2.03 16.56 -17.94
CA LEU A 119 2.86 15.50 -18.51
C LEU A 119 4.35 15.72 -18.27
N LEU A 120 4.84 16.96 -18.35
CA LEU A 120 6.24 17.29 -18.03
C LEU A 120 6.55 17.07 -16.55
N GLN A 121 5.62 17.41 -15.66
CA GLN A 121 5.77 17.16 -14.24
C GLN A 121 5.80 15.65 -13.94
N ALA A 122 4.88 14.89 -14.54
CA ALA A 122 4.82 13.44 -14.41
C ALA A 122 6.10 12.78 -14.95
N GLU A 123 6.60 13.21 -16.11
CA GLU A 123 7.87 12.74 -16.69
C GLU A 123 9.03 12.93 -15.71
N ASN A 124 9.14 14.11 -15.09
CA ASN A 124 10.22 14.40 -14.14
C ASN A 124 10.13 13.54 -12.87
N ILE A 125 8.91 13.31 -12.37
CA ILE A 125 8.68 12.44 -11.21
C ILE A 125 9.11 11.01 -11.55
N TYR A 126 8.62 10.46 -12.66
CA TYR A 126 8.95 9.08 -13.04
C TYR A 126 10.43 8.91 -13.37
N LYS A 127 11.08 9.91 -13.96
CA LYS A 127 12.52 9.85 -14.20
C LYS A 127 13.32 9.76 -12.91
N LYS A 128 12.96 10.56 -11.89
CA LYS A 128 13.58 10.48 -10.56
C LYS A 128 13.30 9.16 -9.86
N GLU A 129 12.10 8.63 -10.01
CA GLU A 129 11.70 7.32 -9.49
C GLU A 129 12.57 6.22 -10.11
N ILE A 130 12.74 6.22 -11.44
CA ILE A 130 13.59 5.27 -12.17
C ILE A 130 15.04 5.38 -11.71
N ASP A 131 15.62 6.58 -11.67
CA ASP A 131 17.01 6.77 -11.24
C ASP A 131 17.23 6.26 -9.79
N LYS A 132 16.22 6.43 -8.93
CA LYS A 132 16.25 5.92 -7.57
C LYS A 132 16.18 4.39 -7.53
N LEU A 133 15.25 3.78 -8.27
CA LEU A 133 15.13 2.32 -8.36
C LEU A 133 16.38 1.69 -8.95
N GLU A 134 16.98 2.29 -9.99
CA GLU A 134 18.23 1.79 -10.58
C GLU A 134 19.37 1.79 -9.56
N LYS A 135 19.46 2.83 -8.73
CA LYS A 135 20.44 2.90 -7.63
C LYS A 135 20.19 1.81 -6.59
N GLU A 136 18.95 1.62 -6.17
CA GLU A 136 18.57 0.56 -5.21
C GLU A 136 18.87 -0.84 -5.78
N CYS A 137 18.57 -1.08 -7.06
CA CYS A 137 18.92 -2.34 -7.73
C CYS A 137 20.44 -2.56 -7.81
N GLN A 138 21.21 -1.50 -8.07
CA GLN A 138 22.66 -1.58 -8.11
C GLN A 138 23.25 -1.87 -6.72
N GLU A 139 22.71 -1.25 -5.67
CA GLU A 139 23.09 -1.52 -4.28
C GLU A 139 22.77 -2.97 -3.90
N PHE A 140 21.57 -3.45 -4.23
CA PHE A 140 21.17 -4.85 -3.98
C PHE A 140 22.06 -5.84 -4.74
N ALA A 141 22.41 -5.55 -6.00
CA ALA A 141 23.31 -6.40 -6.78
C ALA A 141 24.73 -6.45 -6.19
N GLN A 142 25.23 -5.34 -5.65
CA GLN A 142 26.52 -5.29 -4.96
C GLN A 142 26.48 -6.08 -3.65
N GLU A 143 25.39 -5.95 -2.89
CA GLU A 143 25.18 -6.72 -1.67
C GLU A 143 25.16 -8.22 -1.98
N PHE A 144 24.41 -8.65 -3.00
CA PHE A 144 24.38 -10.05 -3.43
C PHE A 144 25.75 -10.56 -3.86
N GLN A 145 26.51 -9.78 -4.64
CA GLN A 145 27.89 -10.16 -5.00
C GLN A 145 28.84 -10.23 -3.80
N SER A 146 28.64 -9.37 -2.80
CA SER A 146 29.42 -9.42 -1.56
C SER A 146 29.07 -10.67 -0.75
N LEU A 147 27.78 -11.01 -0.68
CA LEU A 147 27.30 -12.22 -0.02
C LEU A 147 27.81 -13.47 -0.73
N ASP A 148 27.73 -13.52 -2.06
CA ASP A 148 28.22 -14.62 -2.89
C ASP A 148 29.72 -14.86 -2.67
N ARG A 149 30.54 -13.78 -2.67
CA ARG A 149 31.96 -13.87 -2.33
C ARG A 149 32.21 -14.35 -0.89
N ASN A 150 31.40 -13.90 0.06
CA ASN A 150 31.50 -14.35 1.44
C ASN A 150 31.12 -15.83 1.56
N MET A 151 30.12 -16.30 0.83
CA MET A 151 29.71 -17.71 0.78
C MET A 151 30.76 -18.58 0.07
N ASP A 152 31.37 -18.11 -1.02
CA ASP A 152 32.51 -18.76 -1.67
C ASP A 152 33.73 -18.82 -0.73
N SER A 153 33.93 -17.84 0.13
CA SER A 153 34.98 -17.90 1.17
C SER A 153 34.67 -18.91 2.28
N VAL A 154 33.39 -19.23 2.47
CA VAL A 154 32.87 -20.22 3.42
C VAL A 154 32.73 -21.59 2.75
N GLN A 155 33.46 -21.85 1.65
CA GLN A 155 33.63 -23.20 1.14
C GLN A 155 33.95 -24.15 2.30
N VAL A 156 32.96 -24.98 2.61
CA VAL A 156 33.12 -26.13 3.50
C VAL A 156 34.32 -26.87 2.95
N THR A 157 35.35 -27.03 3.79
CA THR A 157 36.56 -27.76 3.46
C THR A 157 36.24 -29.24 3.26
N GLU A 158 35.54 -29.57 2.18
CA GLU A 158 35.45 -30.90 1.59
C GLU A 158 36.69 -31.08 0.71
N GLY A 159 37.85 -31.30 1.34
CA GLY A 159 39.06 -31.71 0.61
C GLY A 159 40.37 -31.03 0.97
N SER A 160 40.69 -30.85 2.25
CA SER A 160 42.09 -30.79 2.69
C SER A 160 42.44 -32.07 3.45
N GLU A 161 42.57 -33.16 2.71
CA GLU A 161 43.49 -34.24 3.07
C GLU A 161 44.91 -33.66 3.09
N ASN A 162 45.33 -33.05 4.21
CA ASN A 162 46.74 -32.77 4.49
C ASN A 162 46.95 -32.57 6.00
N LEU A 163 47.53 -33.60 6.61
CA LEU A 163 48.26 -33.63 7.88
C LEU A 163 47.73 -32.70 8.99
N VAL A 164 46.60 -33.08 9.59
CA VAL A 164 46.55 -32.92 11.05
C VAL A 164 47.48 -33.98 11.60
N ASP A 165 48.62 -33.55 12.14
CA ASP A 165 49.61 -34.43 12.75
C ASP A 165 48.90 -35.35 13.75
N ALA A 166 48.85 -36.65 13.42
CA ALA A 166 48.09 -37.62 14.20
C ALA A 166 48.56 -37.64 15.66
N GLU A 167 49.82 -37.29 15.89
CA GLU A 167 50.42 -37.18 17.21
C GLU A 167 49.83 -36.00 18.01
N SER A 168 49.57 -34.86 17.36
CA SER A 168 48.90 -33.71 17.98
C SER A 168 47.44 -34.03 18.35
N LEU A 169 46.71 -34.68 17.45
CA LEU A 169 45.30 -35.03 17.68
C LEU A 169 45.15 -36.09 18.79
N ILE A 170 46.07 -37.05 18.86
CA ILE A 170 46.12 -38.04 19.93
C ILE A 170 46.42 -37.36 21.28
N THR A 171 47.31 -36.38 21.29
CA THR A 171 47.65 -35.64 22.52
C THR A 171 46.46 -34.83 23.03
N GLU A 172 45.77 -34.12 22.15
CA GLU A 172 44.57 -33.35 22.50
C GLU A 172 43.42 -34.24 22.98
N LEU A 173 43.21 -35.41 22.34
CA LEU A 173 42.22 -36.38 22.80
C LEU A 173 42.60 -37.00 24.14
N GLN A 174 43.89 -37.27 24.39
CA GLN A 174 44.36 -37.76 25.69
C GLN A 174 44.19 -36.73 26.80
N ASP A 175 44.40 -35.45 26.51
CA ASP A 175 44.21 -34.37 27.48
C ASP A 175 42.73 -34.12 27.76
N LEU A 176 41.86 -34.24 26.75
CA LEU A 176 40.42 -34.23 26.95
C LEU A 176 39.95 -35.43 27.78
N ILE A 177 40.48 -36.63 27.52
CA ILE A 177 40.18 -37.82 28.32
C ILE A 177 40.63 -37.65 29.77
N LYS A 178 41.83 -37.11 30.01
CA LYS A 178 42.32 -36.80 31.37
C LYS A 178 41.42 -35.80 32.07
N LEU A 179 40.98 -34.75 31.37
CA LEU A 179 40.07 -33.74 31.92
C LEU A 179 38.72 -34.37 32.30
N CYS A 180 38.15 -35.18 31.41
CA CYS A 180 36.90 -35.89 31.68
C CYS A 180 37.05 -36.89 32.82
N SER A 181 38.16 -37.62 32.92
CA SER A 181 38.43 -38.51 34.05
C SER A 181 38.62 -37.76 35.37
N SER A 182 39.23 -36.57 35.34
CA SER A 182 39.39 -35.71 36.52
C SER A 182 38.05 -35.14 37.00
N ILE A 183 37.12 -34.88 36.08
CA ILE A 183 35.77 -34.40 36.40
C ILE A 183 34.88 -35.55 36.91
N MET A 184 35.13 -36.78 36.44
CA MET A 184 34.39 -37.98 36.84
C MET A 184 34.96 -38.69 38.07
N ASP A 185 36.14 -38.30 38.57
CA ASP A 185 36.71 -38.87 39.78
C ASP A 185 35.98 -38.34 41.03
N PRO A 186 35.24 -39.19 41.78
CA PRO A 186 34.41 -38.77 42.91
C PRO A 186 35.21 -38.21 44.10
N ALA A 187 36.54 -38.34 44.09
CA ALA A 187 37.42 -37.82 45.14
C ALA A 187 37.71 -36.31 45.04
N SER A 188 37.39 -35.65 43.91
CA SER A 188 37.57 -34.19 43.76
C SER A 188 36.31 -33.37 44.04
N MET A 189 35.16 -34.00 44.36
CA MET A 189 33.95 -33.31 44.81
C MET A 189 33.84 -33.15 46.34
N GLU A 190 34.72 -33.78 47.15
CA GLU A 190 34.64 -33.72 48.62
C GLU A 190 35.57 -32.69 49.29
N SER A 191 36.29 -31.85 48.54
CA SER A 191 37.17 -30.80 49.13
C SER A 191 36.56 -29.39 49.16
N HIS A 192 35.24 -29.24 48.97
CA HIS A 192 34.57 -27.94 49.07
C HIS A 192 33.34 -27.90 49.99
N LEU A 193 33.22 -28.85 50.92
CA LEU A 193 32.29 -28.81 52.04
C LEU A 193 32.99 -29.29 53.33
N ASP A 194 33.94 -28.50 53.81
CA ASP A 194 34.20 -28.24 55.24
C ASP A 194 35.02 -26.96 55.40
#